data_AF-A0A7Y6ZUV7-F1
#
_entry.id   AF-A0A7Y6ZUV7-F1
#
_cell.length_a   1.000
_cell.length_b   1.000
_cell.length_c   1.000
_cell.angle_alpha   90.00
_cell.angle_beta   90.00
_cell.angle_gamma   90.00
#
_symmetry.space_group_name_H-M   'P 1'
#
loop_
_entity.id
_entity.type
_entity.pdbx_description
1 polymer ?
#
loop_
_entity_poly.entity_id
_entity_poly.type
_entity_poly.pdbx_seq_one_letter_code
_entity_poly.pdbx_strand_id
1 'polypeptide(L)'
;MEFASHDLMMAIGQWSYLYLLVTILIHIAFSAATFNDARHLKKSGEPLAFVGPVVWSLAVLIGGIFVALAYWVMHHSTLRQ
;
A
#
# COMPACT_ATOMS: atom_id res chain seq x y z
N MET A 1 -11.53 40.06 -0.16
CA MET A 1 -11.82 38.63 -0.36
C MET A 1 -10.67 37.90 -1.07
N GLU A 2 -9.96 38.51 -2.03
CA GLU A 2 -8.80 37.91 -2.73
C GLU A 2 -7.59 37.52 -1.84
N PHE A 3 -7.31 38.27 -0.77
CA PHE A 3 -6.21 37.94 0.16
C PHE A 3 -6.47 36.63 0.91
N ALA A 4 -7.68 36.45 1.46
CA ALA A 4 -8.04 35.25 2.19
C ALA A 4 -8.03 33.99 1.30
N SER A 5 -8.39 34.09 0.01
CA SER A 5 -8.30 32.96 -0.92
C SER A 5 -6.87 32.55 -1.23
N HIS A 6 -5.91 33.48 -1.34
CA HIS A 6 -4.50 33.15 -1.56
C HIS A 6 -3.89 32.46 -0.34
N ASP A 7 -4.19 32.94 0.87
CA ASP A 7 -3.72 32.32 2.12
C ASP A 7 -4.29 30.91 2.28
N LEU A 8 -5.57 30.72 1.94
CA LEU A 8 -6.22 29.40 1.93
C LEU A 8 -5.61 28.47 0.87
N MET A 9 -5.33 28.95 -0.34
CA MET A 9 -4.68 28.17 -1.40
C MET A 9 -3.25 27.76 -1.01
N MET A 10 -2.48 28.67 -0.42
CA MET A 10 -1.14 28.38 0.09
C MET A 10 -1.19 27.35 1.23
N ALA A 11 -2.11 27.50 2.18
CA ALA A 11 -2.30 26.53 3.26
C ALA A 11 -2.66 25.13 2.73
N ILE A 12 -3.65 25.03 1.83
CA ILE A 12 -4.05 23.75 1.21
C ILE A 12 -2.86 23.11 0.46
N GLY A 13 -2.06 23.92 -0.24
CA GLY A 13 -0.84 23.48 -0.91
C GLY A 13 0.18 22.87 0.07
N GLN A 14 0.47 23.54 1.19
CA GLN A 14 1.45 23.05 2.18
C GLN A 14 1.02 21.72 2.82
N TRP A 15 -0.26 21.55 3.18
CA TRP A 15 -0.76 20.31 3.76
C TRP A 15 -0.78 19.15 2.77
N SER A 16 -0.95 19.44 1.47
CA SER A 16 -0.97 18.41 0.42
C SER A 16 0.37 17.67 0.29
N TYR A 17 1.50 18.35 0.47
CA TYR A 17 2.82 17.72 0.42
C TYR A 17 3.04 16.72 1.56
N LEU A 18 2.62 17.09 2.78
CA LEU A 18 2.68 16.20 3.94
C LEU A 18 1.80 14.97 3.74
N TYR A 19 0.58 15.18 3.24
CA TYR A 19 -0.35 14.10 2.92
C TYR A 19 0.24 13.13 1.88
N LEU A 20 0.82 13.66 0.79
CA LEU A 20 1.48 12.85 -0.23
C LEU A 20 2.66 12.07 0.33
N LEU A 21 3.51 12.71 1.14
CA LEU A 21 4.66 12.06 1.75
C LEU A 21 4.22 10.89 2.64
N VAL A 22 3.25 11.12 3.54
CA VAL A 22 2.70 10.07 4.41
C VAL A 22 2.08 8.95 3.58
N THR A 23 1.31 9.31 2.54
CA THR A 23 0.69 8.32 1.64
C THR A 23 1.75 7.43 0.98
N ILE A 24 2.81 8.00 0.42
CA ILE A 24 3.90 7.26 -0.22
C ILE A 24 4.59 6.33 0.79
N LEU A 25 4.90 6.84 1.99
CA LEU A 25 5.53 6.04 3.04
C LEU A 25 4.66 4.84 3.45
N ILE A 26 3.35 5.05 3.58
CA ILE A 26 2.38 3.99 3.86
C ILE A 26 2.41 2.93 2.75
N HIS A 27 2.36 3.34 1.47
CA HIS A 27 2.39 2.40 0.34
C HIS A 27 3.68 1.58 0.30
N ILE A 28 4.83 2.21 0.55
CA ILE A 28 6.13 1.52 0.62
C ILE A 28 6.14 0.52 1.78
N ALA A 29 5.67 0.91 2.97
CA ALA A 29 5.60 0.03 4.13
C ALA A 29 4.72 -1.20 3.88
N PHE A 30 3.51 -1.00 3.33
CA PHE A 30 2.61 -2.10 2.98
C PHE A 30 3.19 -3.00 1.88
N SER A 31 3.87 -2.41 0.89
CA SER A 31 4.53 -3.17 -0.18
C SER A 31 5.65 -4.05 0.37
N ALA A 32 6.49 -3.51 1.26
CA ALA A 32 7.57 -4.25 1.89
C ALA A 32 7.06 -5.36 2.82
N ALA A 33 6.01 -5.08 3.61
CA ALA A 33 5.36 -6.08 4.46
C ALA A 33 4.79 -7.23 3.63
N THR A 34 4.07 -6.91 2.55
CA THR A 34 3.51 -7.90 1.61
C THR A 34 4.62 -8.72 0.96
N PHE A 35 5.72 -8.09 0.53
CA PHE A 35 6.86 -8.81 -0.05
C PHE A 35 7.48 -9.81 0.93
N ASN A 36 7.70 -9.38 2.17
CA ASN A 36 8.31 -10.22 3.20
C ASN A 36 7.42 -11.41 3.54
N ASP A 37 6.12 -11.17 3.71
CA ASP A 37 5.13 -12.21 3.97
C ASP A 37 5.03 -13.20 2.80
N ALA A 38 4.89 -12.70 1.57
CA ALA A 38 4.83 -13.52 0.36
C ALA A 38 6.12 -14.34 0.15
N ARG A 39 7.29 -13.79 0.51
CA ARG A 39 8.54 -14.56 0.51
C ARG A 39 8.58 -15.63 1.57
N HIS A 40 8.01 -15.38 2.75
CA HIS A 40 7.89 -16.37 3.81
C HIS A 40 7.00 -17.53 3.37
N LEU A 41 5.81 -17.24 2.84
CA LEU A 41 4.88 -18.23 2.27
C LEU A 41 5.53 -19.06 1.15
N LYS A 42 6.26 -18.40 0.24
CA LYS A 42 6.97 -19.11 -0.83
C LYS A 42 8.05 -20.05 -0.28
N LYS A 43 8.73 -19.67 0.81
CA LYS A 43 9.78 -20.49 1.45
C LYS A 43 9.19 -21.65 2.27
N SER A 44 8.02 -21.47 2.88
CA SER A 44 7.32 -22.54 3.60
C SER A 44 6.64 -23.55 2.66
N GLY A 45 6.73 -23.35 1.34
CA GLY A 45 6.09 -24.21 0.34
C GLY A 45 4.60 -23.96 0.19
N GLU A 46 4.08 -22.87 0.77
CA GLU A 46 2.69 -22.49 0.59
C GLU A 46 2.47 -21.84 -0.78
N PRO A 47 1.46 -22.27 -1.56
CA PRO A 47 1.13 -21.63 -2.82
C PRO A 47 0.74 -20.16 -2.62
N LEU A 48 1.45 -19.28 -3.32
CA LEU A 48 1.01 -17.91 -3.53
C LEU A 48 -0.10 -17.90 -4.56
N ALA A 49 -1.19 -17.20 -4.27
CA ALA A 49 -2.28 -17.02 -5.21
C ALA A 49 -1.84 -16.09 -6.36
N PHE A 50 -2.08 -16.54 -7.59
CA PHE A 50 -1.91 -15.83 -8.87
C PHE A 50 -0.47 -15.49 -9.29
N VAL A 51 0.33 -14.85 -8.44
CA VAL A 51 1.62 -14.25 -8.83
C VAL A 51 2.67 -14.35 -7.72
N GLY A 52 3.95 -14.18 -8.09
CA GLY A 52 5.06 -14.24 -7.15
C GLY A 52 5.16 -13.04 -6.19
N PRO A 53 6.05 -13.09 -5.18
CA PRO A 53 6.19 -12.07 -4.14
C PRO A 53 6.47 -10.65 -4.68
N VAL A 54 7.29 -10.56 -5.75
CA VAL A 54 7.65 -9.28 -6.37
C VAL A 54 6.44 -8.61 -7.01
N VAL A 55 5.60 -9.37 -7.71
CA VAL A 55 4.42 -8.83 -8.38
C VAL A 55 3.39 -8.37 -7.35
N TRP A 56 3.21 -9.12 -6.26
CA TRP A 56 2.36 -8.72 -5.16
C TRP A 56 2.82 -7.42 -4.49
N SER A 57 4.12 -7.28 -4.25
CA SER A 57 4.72 -6.05 -3.73
C SER A 57 4.47 -4.86 -4.65
N LEU A 58 4.69 -5.01 -5.96
CA LEU A 58 4.43 -3.93 -6.93
C LEU A 58 2.95 -3.57 -7.02
N ALA A 59 2.05 -4.56 -6.97
CA ALA A 59 0.61 -4.32 -6.98
C ALA A 59 0.17 -3.50 -5.76
N VAL A 60 0.74 -3.76 -4.57
CA VAL A 60 0.49 -2.96 -3.36
C VAL A 60 1.11 -1.57 -3.45
N LEU A 61 2.26 -1.42 -4.10
CA LEU A 61 2.87 -0.10 -4.27
C LEU A 61 1.99 0.82 -5.15
N ILE A 62 1.34 0.26 -6.18
CA ILE A 62 0.49 1.00 -7.11
C ILE A 62 -0.94 1.16 -6.58
N GLY A 63 -1.56 0.08 -6.10
CA GLY A 63 -2.95 0.08 -5.65
C GLY A 63 -3.15 0.34 -4.15
N GLY A 64 -2.06 0.42 -3.39
CA GLY A 64 -2.06 0.81 -1.99
C GLY A 64 -2.72 -0.19 -1.07
N ILE A 65 -3.35 0.36 -0.03
CA ILE A 65 -3.93 -0.40 1.08
C ILE A 65 -5.04 -1.36 0.62
N PHE A 66 -5.78 -1.04 -0.45
CA PHE A 66 -6.83 -1.91 -0.97
C PHE A 66 -6.25 -3.20 -1.55
N VAL A 67 -5.12 -3.12 -2.25
CA VAL A 67 -4.43 -4.30 -2.78
C VAL A 67 -3.76 -5.09 -1.65
N ALA A 68 -3.23 -4.41 -0.63
CA ALA A 68 -2.70 -5.07 0.56
C ALA A 68 -3.79 -5.86 1.31
N LEU A 69 -4.99 -5.28 1.41
CA LEU A 69 -6.15 -5.96 2.00
C LEU A 69 -6.57 -7.17 1.16
N ALA A 70 -6.62 -7.05 -0.17
CA ALA A 70 -6.93 -8.16 -1.06
C ALA A 70 -5.92 -9.31 -0.91
N TYR A 71 -4.61 -8.98 -0.87
CA TYR A 71 -3.55 -9.94 -0.59
C TYR A 71 -3.80 -10.69 0.73
N TRP A 72 -4.09 -9.93 1.79
CA TRP A 72 -4.31 -10.48 3.12
C TRP A 72 -5.55 -11.37 3.18
N VAL A 73 -6.65 -10.96 2.55
CA VAL A 73 -7.87 -11.79 2.47
C VAL A 73 -7.60 -13.10 1.72
N MET A 74 -6.79 -13.08 0.66
CA MET A 74 -6.50 -14.30 -0.10
C MET A 74 -5.56 -15.28 0.61
N HIS A 75 -4.62 -14.78 1.42
CA HIS A 75 -3.57 -15.62 2.00
C HIS A 75 -3.74 -15.89 3.51
N HIS A 76 -4.34 -14.97 4.26
CA HIS A 76 -4.47 -15.04 5.71
C HIS A 76 -5.91 -15.11 6.22
N SER A 77 -6.92 -14.69 5.43
CA SER A 77 -8.29 -15.04 5.79
C SER A 77 -8.52 -16.52 5.55
N THR A 78 -9.24 -17.14 6.48
CA THR A 78 -9.61 -18.56 6.61
C THR A 78 -10.34 -19.17 5.39
N LEU A 79 -10.37 -18.49 4.23
CA LEU A 79 -10.82 -18.99 2.93
C LEU A 79 -9.87 -20.03 2.32
N ARG A 80 -8.68 -20.20 2.90
CA ARG A 80 -7.70 -21.24 2.56
C ARG A 80 -7.56 -22.25 3.70
N GLN A 81 -8.68 -22.64 4.31
CA GLN A 81 -8.75 -23.90 5.08
C GLN A 81 -8.84 -25.09 4.12
#